data_AF-A0A378I1X2-F1
#
_entry.id   AF-A0A378I1X2-F1
#
_cell.length_a   1.000
_cell.length_b   1.000
_cell.length_c   1.000
_cell.angle_alpha   90.00
_cell.angle_beta   90.00
_cell.angle_gamma   90.00
#
_symmetry.space_group_name_H-M   'P 1'
#
loop_
_entity.id
_entity.type
_entity.pdbx_description
1 polymer ?
#
loop_
_entity_poly.entity_id
_entity_poly.type
_entity_poly.pdbx_seq_one_letter_code
_entity_poly.pdbx_strand_id
1 'polypeptide(L)'
;MPKVIFSFAGTGDDGKFDDQELEKQSFNDDVIRVYFKGCQKKNIGNGVVFPDLEIVASKIRAAFTADKLLDLDKLEAEFGDGIYVIKGRDNNQGKIDNIGLQGFSRGAVTCFSVAQKLDDLAIPMDIIANQPVPGEIFDSTPFSLYKKYHDLTKCKNIRSAVTLLVTHNLEKGFLHNNFFQQMVAKFPQETDAKNWLIPHHSHKDWLGREIIDWHIKMQFLKQGYTQQRPRYDSNFEARIKERYGDDLFEDFNRTLYFTPPEFSQKIFGTEEANISIDPLYTDMLIEEAKRILESISTVRPADFSITASQANAIITIYKLYREDSQLIDPGKELLELILKNDRQSKKFIEIVNKIDSVTTYLAQVIRDEKKGEDSSKNTKTTLIVNHSKVFKREIFEASFDYLTAGEKDLNTFVKRIDNAQREFEKQALDFNRSIIGKATKLIAEIVLVVTGVFSIIDPIFKVTTGEWLSFNETRSTCAMKQSLQEIKATACNQEAELDDLDALKLELEKYIKKHELQQSSKFWSRFSDISEHVELIAAKELIKLCGEEMDFERFSTEMLFALSNGELGEIVKKYNIPELREAQNMKCDDIIDLLDNPFCSPQKK
;
A
#
# COMPACT_ATOMS: atom_id res chain seq x y z
N MET A 1 -28.00 -19.43 -15.65
CA MET A 1 -29.20 -18.71 -15.16
C MET A 1 -28.86 -17.24 -15.32
N PRO A 2 -29.84 -16.36 -15.59
CA PRO A 2 -29.52 -14.97 -15.92
C PRO A 2 -28.73 -14.26 -14.82
N LYS A 3 -27.65 -13.61 -15.20
CA LYS A 3 -26.86 -12.71 -14.34
C LYS A 3 -27.06 -11.27 -14.78
N VAL A 4 -26.84 -10.32 -13.89
CA VAL A 4 -26.80 -8.90 -14.27
C VAL A 4 -25.54 -8.24 -13.74
N ILE A 5 -24.96 -7.34 -14.54
CA ILE A 5 -23.90 -6.43 -14.12
C ILE A 5 -24.45 -5.01 -14.22
N PHE A 6 -24.36 -4.26 -13.12
CA PHE A 6 -24.57 -2.82 -13.10
C PHE A 6 -23.20 -2.14 -13.03
N SER A 7 -22.87 -1.38 -14.07
CA SER A 7 -21.63 -0.62 -14.22
C SER A 7 -21.92 0.86 -14.01
N PHE A 8 -21.26 1.49 -13.03
CA PHE A 8 -21.49 2.88 -12.64
C PHE A 8 -20.29 3.78 -12.97
N ALA A 9 -20.50 4.70 -13.90
CA ALA A 9 -19.45 5.63 -14.29
C ALA A 9 -19.15 6.69 -13.21
N GLY A 10 -17.95 7.26 -13.29
CA GLY A 10 -17.51 8.35 -12.41
C GLY A 10 -18.25 9.68 -12.65
N THR A 11 -18.03 10.65 -11.76
CA THR A 11 -18.63 11.98 -11.91
C THR A 11 -18.18 12.67 -13.19
N GLY A 12 -19.13 13.15 -13.98
CA GLY A 12 -18.89 13.81 -15.26
C GLY A 12 -18.75 12.84 -16.45
N ASP A 13 -18.73 11.54 -16.20
CA ASP A 13 -18.64 10.50 -17.23
C ASP A 13 -20.03 10.15 -17.77
N ASP A 14 -20.09 9.77 -19.05
CA ASP A 14 -21.32 9.39 -19.77
C ASP A 14 -21.51 7.88 -19.91
N GLY A 15 -20.63 7.07 -19.30
CA GLY A 15 -20.69 5.60 -19.29
C GLY A 15 -20.21 4.95 -20.58
N LYS A 16 -19.85 5.74 -21.61
CA LYS A 16 -19.37 5.21 -22.89
C LYS A 16 -18.04 4.49 -22.74
N PHE A 17 -17.17 4.98 -21.87
CA PHE A 17 -15.84 4.41 -21.71
C PHE A 17 -15.90 3.05 -21.00
N ASP A 18 -16.74 2.89 -19.96
CA ASP A 18 -17.03 1.58 -19.35
C ASP A 18 -17.53 0.58 -20.39
N ASP A 19 -18.50 0.99 -21.23
CA ASP A 19 -19.03 0.15 -22.31
C ASP A 19 -17.92 -0.28 -23.28
N GLN A 20 -17.14 0.67 -23.78
CA GLN A 20 -16.10 0.40 -24.77
C GLN A 20 -14.97 -0.49 -24.27
N GLU A 21 -14.54 -0.34 -23.01
CA GLU A 21 -13.42 -1.08 -22.46
C GLU A 21 -13.83 -2.45 -21.93
N LEU A 22 -14.98 -2.56 -21.25
CA LEU A 22 -15.46 -3.83 -20.71
C LEU A 22 -15.91 -4.78 -21.81
N GLU A 23 -16.55 -4.28 -22.88
CA GLU A 23 -17.04 -5.09 -24.00
C GLU A 23 -15.93 -5.57 -24.94
N LYS A 24 -14.67 -5.21 -24.68
CA LYS A 24 -13.51 -5.93 -25.26
C LYS A 24 -13.40 -7.37 -24.74
N GLN A 25 -14.17 -7.74 -23.71
CA GLN A 25 -14.31 -9.10 -23.20
C GLN A 25 -15.54 -9.79 -23.77
N SER A 26 -15.45 -11.10 -23.94
CA SER A 26 -16.60 -11.93 -24.27
C SER A 26 -17.35 -12.36 -23.01
N PHE A 27 -18.39 -11.60 -22.67
CA PHE A 27 -19.36 -11.98 -21.65
C PHE A 27 -20.21 -13.16 -22.10
N ASN A 28 -20.70 -13.93 -21.13
CA ASN A 28 -21.59 -15.04 -21.43
C ASN A 28 -22.95 -14.54 -21.95
N ASP A 29 -23.62 -15.37 -22.73
CA ASP A 29 -24.91 -15.05 -23.34
C ASP A 29 -26.02 -14.78 -22.31
N ASP A 30 -25.88 -15.32 -21.09
CA ASP A 30 -26.81 -15.18 -19.97
C ASP A 30 -26.50 -13.99 -19.05
N VAL A 31 -25.60 -13.08 -19.44
CA VAL A 31 -25.25 -11.90 -18.64
C VAL A 31 -25.88 -10.65 -19.24
N ILE A 32 -26.77 -9.99 -18.50
CA ILE A 32 -27.26 -8.63 -18.78
C ILE A 32 -26.21 -7.64 -18.29
N ARG A 33 -25.92 -6.60 -19.07
CA ARG A 33 -24.97 -5.55 -18.70
C ARG A 33 -25.64 -4.19 -18.85
N VAL A 34 -25.72 -3.45 -17.75
CA VAL A 34 -26.34 -2.13 -17.70
C VAL A 34 -25.27 -1.11 -17.36
N TYR A 35 -25.05 -0.17 -18.26
CA TYR A 35 -24.06 0.89 -18.10
C TYR A 35 -24.75 2.19 -17.73
N PHE A 36 -24.45 2.71 -16.55
CA PHE A 36 -24.99 3.96 -16.03
C PHE A 36 -24.00 5.11 -16.23
N LYS A 37 -24.56 6.29 -16.46
CA LYS A 37 -23.81 7.55 -16.46
C LYS A 37 -23.48 7.99 -15.04
N GLY A 38 -22.60 8.97 -14.92
CA GLY A 38 -22.20 9.52 -13.63
C GLY A 38 -23.33 10.17 -12.82
N CYS A 39 -23.10 10.27 -11.51
CA CYS A 39 -24.05 10.77 -10.51
C CYS A 39 -24.59 12.19 -10.72
N GLN A 40 -23.98 12.99 -11.62
CA GLN A 40 -24.50 14.30 -12.02
C GLN A 40 -25.87 14.23 -12.70
N LYS A 41 -26.25 13.07 -13.24
CA LYS A 41 -27.54 12.87 -13.89
C LYS A 41 -28.67 12.85 -12.85
N LYS A 42 -29.78 13.53 -13.18
CA LYS A 42 -30.95 13.70 -12.30
C LYS A 42 -31.48 12.38 -11.74
N ASN A 43 -31.54 11.34 -12.57
CA ASN A 43 -32.09 10.04 -12.18
C ASN A 43 -31.04 9.09 -11.58
N ILE A 44 -29.78 9.53 -11.42
CA ILE A 44 -28.70 8.73 -10.81
C ILE A 44 -28.41 9.23 -9.40
N GLY A 45 -27.87 10.44 -9.28
CA GLY A 45 -27.56 11.06 -7.99
C GLY A 45 -27.92 12.53 -7.90
N ASN A 46 -28.39 13.14 -9.00
CA ASN A 46 -28.82 14.54 -9.06
C ASN A 46 -27.80 15.55 -8.49
N GLY A 47 -26.50 15.29 -8.62
CA GLY A 47 -25.50 16.17 -8.01
C GLY A 47 -24.05 15.91 -8.43
N VAL A 48 -23.27 17.00 -8.55
CA VAL A 48 -21.83 16.95 -8.86
C VAL A 48 -20.96 17.06 -7.60
N VAL A 49 -21.46 17.63 -6.50
CA VAL A 49 -20.66 17.75 -5.26
C VAL A 49 -21.24 16.86 -4.17
N PHE A 50 -22.56 16.91 -3.99
CA PHE A 50 -23.29 16.13 -2.99
C PHE A 50 -24.39 15.29 -3.67
N PRO A 51 -24.03 14.25 -4.44
CA PRO A 51 -25.03 13.39 -5.05
C PRO A 51 -25.80 12.57 -4.00
N ASP A 52 -27.08 12.32 -4.25
CA ASP A 52 -27.88 11.38 -3.49
C ASP A 52 -27.91 10.00 -4.16
N LEU A 53 -26.96 9.14 -3.77
CA LEU A 53 -26.83 7.80 -4.35
C LEU A 53 -28.01 6.87 -4.01
N GLU A 54 -28.86 7.25 -3.04
CA GLU A 54 -30.07 6.50 -2.71
C GLU A 54 -31.08 6.49 -3.87
N ILE A 55 -31.04 7.51 -4.75
CA ILE A 55 -31.90 7.62 -5.93
C ILE A 55 -31.68 6.42 -6.86
N VAL A 56 -30.43 6.19 -7.29
CA VAL A 56 -30.09 5.06 -8.16
C VAL A 56 -30.30 3.72 -7.46
N ALA A 57 -29.87 3.59 -6.20
CA ALA A 57 -30.05 2.35 -5.45
C ALA A 57 -31.53 1.96 -5.31
N SER A 58 -32.40 2.90 -4.95
CA SER A 58 -33.83 2.66 -4.80
C SER A 58 -34.52 2.32 -6.12
N LYS A 59 -34.15 3.01 -7.21
CA LYS A 59 -34.71 2.74 -8.54
C LYS A 59 -34.31 1.37 -9.08
N ILE A 60 -33.04 0.96 -8.90
CA ILE A 60 -32.60 -0.40 -9.24
C ILE A 60 -33.39 -1.42 -8.41
N ARG A 61 -33.48 -1.24 -7.09
CA ARG A 61 -34.25 -2.15 -6.23
C ARG A 61 -35.72 -2.25 -6.63
N ALA A 62 -36.34 -1.14 -7.02
CA ALA A 62 -37.72 -1.12 -7.48
C ALA A 62 -37.96 -1.83 -8.82
N ALA A 63 -36.92 -1.99 -9.65
CA ALA A 63 -36.96 -2.77 -10.88
C ALA A 63 -36.94 -4.29 -10.63
N PHE A 64 -36.59 -4.73 -9.41
CA PHE A 64 -36.68 -6.13 -9.01
C PHE A 64 -38.02 -6.48 -8.38
N THR A 65 -38.61 -7.60 -8.82
CA THR A 65 -39.75 -8.22 -8.13
C THR A 65 -39.28 -9.01 -6.90
N ALA A 66 -40.22 -9.37 -6.01
CA ALA A 66 -39.92 -10.27 -4.87
C ALA A 66 -39.40 -11.64 -5.33
N ASP A 67 -39.77 -12.06 -6.55
CA ASP A 67 -39.32 -13.29 -7.19
C ASP A 67 -37.95 -13.19 -7.88
N LYS A 68 -37.20 -12.09 -7.67
CA LYS A 68 -35.87 -11.86 -8.25
C LYS A 68 -35.88 -11.70 -9.78
N LEU A 69 -37.01 -11.31 -10.35
CA LEU A 69 -37.09 -10.93 -11.77
C LEU A 69 -36.71 -9.45 -11.92
N LEU A 70 -35.86 -9.14 -12.89
CA LEU A 70 -35.45 -7.78 -13.22
C LEU A 70 -36.28 -7.24 -14.39
N ASP A 71 -37.03 -6.17 -14.17
CA ASP A 71 -37.80 -5.46 -15.19
C ASP A 71 -36.93 -4.38 -15.87
N LEU A 72 -36.39 -4.72 -17.04
CA LEU A 72 -35.52 -3.82 -17.81
C LEU A 72 -36.30 -2.63 -18.41
N ASP A 73 -37.57 -2.80 -18.75
CA ASP A 73 -38.41 -1.71 -19.27
C ASP A 73 -38.68 -0.66 -18.19
N LYS A 74 -38.98 -1.12 -16.97
CA LYS A 74 -39.10 -0.25 -15.81
C LYS A 74 -37.79 0.45 -15.49
N LEU A 75 -36.65 -0.25 -15.59
CA LEU A 75 -35.33 0.34 -15.41
C LEU A 75 -35.09 1.47 -16.43
N GLU A 76 -35.30 1.22 -17.72
CA GLU A 76 -35.15 2.23 -18.78
C GLU A 76 -36.09 3.43 -18.58
N ALA A 77 -37.36 3.19 -18.19
CA ALA A 77 -38.33 4.25 -17.93
C ALA A 77 -37.95 5.13 -16.73
N GLU A 78 -37.47 4.52 -15.64
CA GLU A 78 -37.07 5.23 -14.42
C GLU A 78 -35.78 6.04 -14.58
N PHE A 79 -34.82 5.51 -15.34
CA PHE A 79 -33.51 6.14 -15.49
C PHE A 79 -33.42 7.07 -16.69
N GLY A 80 -34.13 6.78 -17.79
CA GLY A 80 -34.08 7.55 -19.02
C GLY A 80 -32.64 7.78 -19.49
N ASP A 81 -32.23 9.05 -19.60
CA ASP A 81 -30.88 9.42 -20.02
C ASP A 81 -29.77 9.09 -19.01
N GLY A 82 -30.12 8.58 -17.82
CA GLY A 82 -29.19 8.08 -16.81
C GLY A 82 -28.56 6.74 -17.17
N ILE A 83 -29.19 5.95 -18.05
CA ILE A 83 -28.59 4.76 -18.65
C ILE A 83 -27.88 5.19 -19.95
N TYR A 84 -26.66 4.70 -20.14
CA TYR A 84 -25.94 4.81 -21.39
C TYR A 84 -26.43 3.75 -22.39
N VAL A 85 -26.37 2.48 -21.99
CA VAL A 85 -26.81 1.34 -22.80
C VAL A 85 -27.11 0.11 -21.94
N ILE A 86 -28.01 -0.75 -22.41
CA ILE A 86 -28.24 -2.10 -21.88
C ILE A 86 -27.85 -3.12 -22.96
N LYS A 87 -27.04 -4.12 -22.60
CA LYS A 87 -26.60 -5.22 -23.48
C LYS A 87 -26.99 -6.57 -22.90
N GLY A 88 -27.13 -7.59 -23.77
CA GLY A 88 -27.52 -8.94 -23.36
C GLY A 88 -29.02 -9.09 -23.02
N ARG A 89 -29.88 -8.23 -23.58
CA ARG A 89 -31.32 -8.16 -23.31
C ARG A 89 -32.08 -9.40 -23.81
N ASP A 90 -31.69 -9.91 -24.98
CA ASP A 90 -32.50 -10.87 -25.75
C ASP A 90 -32.55 -12.29 -25.15
N ASN A 91 -31.69 -12.59 -24.18
CA ASN A 91 -31.46 -13.96 -23.68
C ASN A 91 -32.03 -14.24 -22.28
N ASN A 92 -32.67 -13.28 -21.60
CA ASN A 92 -32.80 -13.33 -20.14
C ASN A 92 -34.21 -13.04 -19.58
N GLN A 93 -35.18 -13.92 -19.85
CA GLN A 93 -36.53 -13.89 -19.24
C GLN A 93 -36.63 -14.62 -17.88
N GLY A 94 -35.54 -14.69 -17.10
CA GLY A 94 -35.46 -15.53 -15.90
C GLY A 94 -35.16 -14.79 -14.61
N LYS A 95 -35.18 -15.53 -13.50
CA LYS A 95 -34.75 -15.04 -12.19
C LYS A 95 -33.25 -14.76 -12.21
N ILE A 96 -32.86 -13.59 -11.71
CA ILE A 96 -31.46 -13.23 -11.57
C ILE A 96 -30.83 -14.08 -10.45
N ASP A 97 -29.75 -14.79 -10.75
CA ASP A 97 -29.02 -15.63 -9.78
C ASP A 97 -27.76 -14.96 -9.23
N ASN A 98 -27.20 -13.97 -9.93
CA ASN A 98 -26.03 -13.20 -9.51
C ASN A 98 -26.11 -11.73 -9.96
N ILE A 99 -25.63 -10.84 -9.10
CA ILE A 99 -25.54 -9.39 -9.37
C ILE A 99 -24.07 -8.95 -9.29
N GLY A 100 -23.52 -8.46 -10.38
CA GLY A 100 -22.22 -7.81 -10.41
C GLY A 100 -22.39 -6.30 -10.28
N LEU A 101 -21.62 -5.68 -9.39
CA LEU A 101 -21.59 -4.24 -9.18
C LEU A 101 -20.17 -3.77 -9.49
N GLN A 102 -20.00 -3.02 -10.56
CA GLN A 102 -18.71 -2.41 -10.89
C GLN A 102 -18.88 -0.90 -10.99
N GLY A 103 -17.88 -0.15 -10.55
CA GLY A 103 -17.91 1.28 -10.75
C GLY A 103 -16.57 1.93 -10.52
N PHE A 104 -16.49 3.20 -10.91
CA PHE A 104 -15.31 4.03 -10.76
C PHE A 104 -15.61 5.34 -10.03
N SER A 105 -14.69 5.82 -9.17
CA SER A 105 -14.85 7.09 -8.44
C SER A 105 -16.14 7.06 -7.60
N ARG A 106 -17.03 8.05 -7.70
CA ARG A 106 -18.35 8.00 -7.07
C ARG A 106 -19.25 6.88 -7.60
N GLY A 107 -19.01 6.36 -8.79
CA GLY A 107 -19.67 5.15 -9.29
C GLY A 107 -19.27 3.91 -8.48
N ALA A 108 -18.03 3.82 -8.01
CA ALA A 108 -17.62 2.75 -7.09
C ALA A 108 -18.32 2.88 -5.73
N VAL A 109 -18.49 4.11 -5.21
CA VAL A 109 -19.30 4.36 -3.99
C VAL A 109 -20.78 4.02 -4.22
N THR A 110 -21.28 4.21 -5.44
CA THR A 110 -22.64 3.81 -5.85
C THR A 110 -22.81 2.29 -5.74
N CYS A 111 -21.78 1.50 -6.03
CA CYS A 111 -21.83 0.05 -5.82
C CYS A 111 -22.16 -0.30 -4.37
N PHE A 112 -21.58 0.40 -3.40
CA PHE A 112 -21.85 0.17 -1.97
C PHE A 112 -23.29 0.53 -1.58
N SER A 113 -23.79 1.67 -2.06
CA SER A 113 -25.19 2.09 -1.86
C SER A 113 -26.18 1.09 -2.46
N VAL A 114 -25.92 0.63 -3.69
CA VAL A 114 -26.74 -0.37 -4.38
C VAL A 114 -26.69 -1.72 -3.65
N ALA A 115 -25.52 -2.14 -3.19
CA ALA A 115 -25.38 -3.38 -2.41
C ALA A 115 -26.23 -3.36 -1.13
N GLN A 116 -26.21 -2.26 -0.36
CA GLN A 116 -27.08 -2.11 0.82
C GLN A 116 -28.56 -2.25 0.46
N LYS A 117 -28.97 -1.69 -0.68
CA LYS A 117 -30.38 -1.66 -1.09
C LYS A 117 -30.87 -2.96 -1.67
N LEU A 118 -29.99 -3.77 -2.26
CA LEU A 118 -30.32 -5.05 -2.90
C LEU A 118 -30.13 -6.25 -1.98
N ASP A 119 -29.59 -6.08 -0.78
CA ASP A 119 -29.33 -7.18 0.16
C ASP A 119 -30.61 -7.95 0.54
N ASP A 120 -31.77 -7.28 0.57
CA ASP A 120 -33.05 -7.92 0.89
C ASP A 120 -33.52 -8.94 -0.19
N LEU A 121 -32.95 -8.90 -1.39
CA LEU A 121 -33.27 -9.84 -2.47
C LEU A 121 -32.66 -11.23 -2.24
N ALA A 122 -31.70 -11.37 -1.31
CA ALA A 122 -30.96 -12.60 -1.09
C ALA A 122 -30.36 -13.17 -2.41
N ILE A 123 -29.84 -12.29 -3.27
CA ILE A 123 -29.11 -12.65 -4.49
C ILE A 123 -27.62 -12.42 -4.22
N PRO A 124 -26.74 -13.41 -4.45
CA PRO A 124 -25.31 -13.21 -4.32
C PRO A 124 -24.80 -12.04 -5.17
N MET A 125 -24.08 -11.13 -4.53
CA MET A 125 -23.50 -9.92 -5.11
C MET A 125 -21.98 -10.03 -5.16
N ASP A 126 -21.40 -9.53 -6.24
CA ASP A 126 -19.97 -9.35 -6.41
C ASP A 126 -19.65 -7.89 -6.69
N ILE A 127 -18.68 -7.31 -5.98
CA ILE A 127 -18.36 -5.88 -6.07
C ILE A 127 -16.95 -5.69 -6.63
N ILE A 128 -16.80 -4.78 -7.60
CA ILE A 128 -15.52 -4.31 -8.13
C ILE A 128 -15.50 -2.79 -8.08
N ALA A 129 -14.91 -2.24 -7.01
CA ALA A 129 -14.85 -0.82 -6.72
C ALA A 129 -13.50 -0.23 -7.17
N ASN A 130 -13.47 0.50 -8.29
CA ASN A 130 -12.26 1.17 -8.78
C ASN A 130 -12.17 2.60 -8.22
N GLN A 131 -11.16 2.86 -7.40
CA GLN A 131 -10.88 4.16 -6.79
C GLN A 131 -12.13 4.83 -6.20
N PRO A 132 -12.84 4.18 -5.25
CA PRO A 132 -14.04 4.76 -4.64
C PRO A 132 -13.74 6.09 -3.95
N VAL A 133 -14.33 7.16 -4.45
CA VAL A 133 -14.15 8.53 -3.94
C VAL A 133 -15.51 9.05 -3.47
N PRO A 134 -15.73 9.24 -2.16
CA PRO A 134 -17.00 9.72 -1.64
C PRO A 134 -17.16 11.25 -1.82
N GLY A 135 -16.06 11.99 -1.94
CA GLY A 135 -16.08 13.41 -2.28
C GLY A 135 -16.09 14.36 -1.09
N GLU A 136 -15.91 13.87 0.14
CA GLU A 136 -15.77 14.71 1.33
C GLU A 136 -14.32 14.88 1.78
N ILE A 137 -14.07 15.99 2.49
CA ILE A 137 -12.75 16.39 3.00
C ILE A 137 -12.32 15.58 4.23
N PHE A 138 -13.28 15.13 5.02
CA PHE A 138 -13.04 14.43 6.27
C PHE A 138 -13.97 13.22 6.40
N ASP A 139 -13.45 12.10 6.87
CA ASP A 139 -14.21 10.89 7.22
C ASP A 139 -15.28 11.15 8.30
N SER A 140 -15.05 12.14 9.17
CA SER A 140 -15.98 12.56 10.22
C SER A 140 -17.12 13.45 9.74
N THR A 141 -17.16 13.86 8.46
CA THR A 141 -18.22 14.72 7.93
C THR A 141 -19.60 14.06 8.12
N PRO A 142 -20.52 14.66 8.89
CA PRO A 142 -21.87 14.11 9.07
C PRO A 142 -22.60 13.97 7.74
N PHE A 143 -23.35 12.88 7.58
CA PHE A 143 -24.12 12.57 6.37
C PHE A 143 -23.30 12.42 5.07
N SER A 144 -21.97 12.32 5.17
CA SER A 144 -21.09 12.01 4.05
C SER A 144 -21.45 10.68 3.39
N LEU A 145 -21.13 10.53 2.11
CA LEU A 145 -21.24 9.26 1.39
C LEU A 145 -20.35 8.21 2.05
N TYR A 146 -19.18 8.59 2.58
CA TYR A 146 -18.37 7.70 3.41
C TYR A 146 -19.17 7.16 4.59
N LYS A 147 -19.70 8.03 5.47
CA LYS A 147 -20.47 7.58 6.65
C LYS A 147 -21.69 6.74 6.30
N LYS A 148 -22.35 7.04 5.18
CA LYS A 148 -23.52 6.27 4.71
C LYS A 148 -23.16 4.88 4.18
N TYR A 149 -22.05 4.76 3.45
CA TYR A 149 -21.78 3.61 2.60
C TYR A 149 -20.47 2.86 2.89
N HIS A 150 -19.68 3.28 3.88
CA HIS A 150 -18.47 2.56 4.29
C HIS A 150 -18.75 1.27 5.07
N ASP A 151 -19.88 1.17 5.78
CA ASP A 151 -20.19 -0.02 6.58
C ASP A 151 -21.23 -0.90 5.86
N LEU A 152 -20.75 -2.01 5.29
CA LEU A 152 -21.56 -3.03 4.62
C LEU A 152 -21.60 -4.33 5.43
N THR A 153 -21.15 -4.35 6.69
CA THR A 153 -21.08 -5.57 7.53
C THR A 153 -22.42 -6.28 7.72
N LYS A 154 -23.53 -5.59 7.47
CA LYS A 154 -24.89 -6.16 7.53
C LYS A 154 -25.39 -6.75 6.21
N CYS A 155 -24.67 -6.55 5.11
CA CYS A 155 -25.07 -6.97 3.77
C CYS A 155 -24.65 -8.42 3.49
N LYS A 156 -25.43 -9.38 3.95
CA LYS A 156 -25.08 -10.82 4.00
C LYS A 156 -24.87 -11.47 2.64
N ASN A 157 -25.34 -10.84 1.57
CA ASN A 157 -25.31 -11.43 0.24
C ASN A 157 -24.11 -10.97 -0.60
N ILE A 158 -23.21 -10.15 -0.06
CA ILE A 158 -21.95 -9.82 -0.73
C ILE A 158 -21.02 -11.04 -0.63
N ARG A 159 -20.82 -11.72 -1.75
CA ARG A 159 -19.95 -12.91 -1.84
C ARG A 159 -18.49 -12.53 -2.00
N SER A 160 -18.21 -11.58 -2.88
CA SER A 160 -16.85 -11.10 -3.14
C SER A 160 -16.83 -9.60 -3.34
N ALA A 161 -15.72 -8.96 -2.92
CA ALA A 161 -15.51 -7.54 -3.09
C ALA A 161 -14.05 -7.26 -3.38
N VAL A 162 -13.76 -6.56 -4.48
CA VAL A 162 -12.42 -6.07 -4.80
C VAL A 162 -12.45 -4.55 -4.84
N THR A 163 -11.64 -3.91 -4.01
CA THR A 163 -11.42 -2.47 -4.01
C THR A 163 -10.04 -2.19 -4.60
N LEU A 164 -9.98 -1.46 -5.71
CA LEU A 164 -8.74 -1.03 -6.35
C LEU A 164 -8.44 0.41 -5.90
N LEU A 165 -7.35 0.60 -5.16
CA LEU A 165 -6.95 1.88 -4.57
C LEU A 165 -5.69 2.39 -5.26
N VAL A 166 -5.65 3.67 -5.61
CA VAL A 166 -4.45 4.29 -6.20
C VAL A 166 -3.72 5.15 -5.17
N THR A 167 -2.39 5.18 -5.21
CA THR A 167 -1.62 6.15 -4.40
C THR A 167 -1.71 7.55 -4.99
N HIS A 168 -2.78 8.31 -4.74
CA HIS A 168 -2.93 9.68 -5.20
C HIS A 168 -1.91 10.61 -4.53
N ASN A 169 -1.31 11.51 -5.31
CA ASN A 169 -0.33 12.46 -4.79
C ASN A 169 -1.01 13.69 -4.16
N LEU A 170 -0.36 14.23 -3.13
CA LEU A 170 -0.77 15.46 -2.44
C LEU A 170 -0.38 16.74 -3.21
N GLU A 171 0.07 16.65 -4.46
CA GLU A 171 0.61 17.79 -5.21
C GLU A 171 -0.33 18.29 -6.31
N LYS A 172 -1.48 17.64 -6.53
CA LYS A 172 -2.51 18.06 -7.51
C LYS A 172 -3.38 19.25 -7.07
N GLY A 173 -2.98 19.96 -6.01
CA GLY A 173 -3.66 21.15 -5.49
C GLY A 173 -4.77 20.86 -4.48
N PHE A 174 -5.20 21.92 -3.79
CA PHE A 174 -6.09 21.85 -2.62
C PHE A 174 -7.41 21.11 -2.90
N LEU A 175 -8.08 21.38 -4.02
CA LEU A 175 -9.35 20.74 -4.33
C LEU A 175 -9.18 19.23 -4.59
N HIS A 176 -8.13 18.82 -5.31
CA HIS A 176 -7.91 17.40 -5.56
C HIS A 176 -7.61 16.65 -4.25
N ASN A 177 -6.73 17.21 -3.43
CA ASN A 177 -6.28 16.58 -2.18
C ASN A 177 -7.35 16.39 -1.12
N ASN A 178 -8.40 17.21 -1.16
CA ASN A 178 -9.46 17.17 -0.18
C ASN A 178 -10.71 16.47 -0.72
N PHE A 179 -11.00 16.51 -2.01
CA PHE A 179 -12.25 15.95 -2.56
C PHE A 179 -12.07 14.64 -3.33
N PHE A 180 -10.83 14.17 -3.53
CA PHE A 180 -10.53 12.90 -4.22
C PHE A 180 -9.90 11.86 -3.29
N GLN A 181 -10.05 12.05 -1.97
CA GLN A 181 -9.70 11.02 -1.00
C GLN A 181 -10.52 9.77 -1.28
N GLN A 182 -9.87 8.62 -1.31
CA GLN A 182 -10.53 7.34 -1.56
C GLN A 182 -11.06 6.77 -0.26
N MET A 183 -11.94 5.77 -0.34
CA MET A 183 -12.43 5.04 0.82
C MET A 183 -12.31 3.53 0.67
N VAL A 184 -12.22 2.83 1.79
CA VAL A 184 -12.44 1.40 1.86
C VAL A 184 -13.75 1.15 2.60
N ALA A 185 -14.52 0.18 2.13
CA ALA A 185 -15.72 -0.28 2.83
C ALA A 185 -15.40 -1.51 3.69
N LYS A 186 -16.08 -1.62 4.82
CA LYS A 186 -16.15 -2.83 5.64
C LYS A 186 -17.17 -3.78 5.04
N PHE A 187 -16.79 -5.04 4.91
CA PHE A 187 -17.66 -6.10 4.42
C PHE A 187 -17.96 -7.11 5.53
N PRO A 188 -19.01 -7.94 5.38
CA PRO A 188 -19.22 -9.10 6.24
C PRO A 188 -17.99 -10.00 6.25
N GLN A 189 -17.75 -10.69 7.38
CA GLN A 189 -16.56 -11.53 7.57
C GLN A 189 -16.48 -12.68 6.54
N GLU A 190 -17.63 -13.15 6.07
CA GLU A 190 -17.77 -14.21 5.07
C GLU A 190 -17.47 -13.75 3.63
N THR A 191 -17.30 -12.45 3.39
CA THR A 191 -16.99 -11.92 2.06
C THR A 191 -15.54 -12.18 1.70
N ASP A 192 -15.27 -12.70 0.49
CA ASP A 192 -13.91 -12.68 -0.11
C ASP A 192 -13.56 -11.23 -0.52
N ALA A 193 -13.17 -10.43 0.49
CA ALA A 193 -12.86 -9.01 0.36
C ALA A 193 -11.35 -8.79 0.15
N LYS A 194 -10.99 -8.05 -0.89
CA LYS A 194 -9.60 -7.70 -1.21
C LYS A 194 -9.48 -6.20 -1.48
N ASN A 195 -8.54 -5.54 -0.83
CA ASN A 195 -8.22 -4.15 -1.10
C ASN A 195 -6.78 -4.09 -1.62
N TRP A 196 -6.63 -3.70 -2.88
CA TRP A 196 -5.35 -3.67 -3.57
C TRP A 196 -4.91 -2.25 -3.83
N LEU A 197 -3.71 -1.92 -3.36
CA LEU A 197 -3.03 -0.69 -3.70
C LEU A 197 -2.26 -0.89 -5.01
N ILE A 198 -2.64 -0.14 -6.04
CA ILE A 198 -2.00 -0.13 -7.36
C ILE A 198 -1.13 1.13 -7.51
N PRO A 199 -0.11 1.09 -8.39
CA PRO A 199 0.77 2.24 -8.64
C PRO A 199 0.00 3.51 -9.02
N HIS A 200 0.63 4.67 -8.88
CA HIS A 200 0.01 5.96 -9.15
C HIS A 200 -0.56 6.03 -10.56
N HIS A 201 -1.84 6.37 -10.59
CA HIS A 201 -2.58 6.79 -11.75
C HIS A 201 -3.16 8.17 -11.46
N SER A 202 -3.23 9.01 -12.49
CA SER A 202 -4.13 10.15 -12.40
C SER A 202 -5.53 9.60 -12.18
N HIS A 203 -6.31 10.18 -11.27
CA HIS A 203 -7.69 9.75 -11.06
C HIS A 203 -8.49 9.79 -12.38
N LYS A 204 -8.11 10.65 -13.33
CA LYS A 204 -8.73 10.72 -14.67
C LYS A 204 -8.32 9.60 -15.63
N ASP A 205 -7.28 8.81 -15.32
CA ASP A 205 -6.70 7.77 -16.19
C ASP A 205 -7.17 6.35 -15.76
N TRP A 206 -8.48 6.15 -15.60
CA TRP A 206 -9.03 5.08 -14.76
C TRP A 206 -9.29 3.72 -15.43
N LEU A 207 -9.38 3.63 -16.78
CA LEU A 207 -9.21 2.37 -17.54
C LEU A 207 -8.14 2.49 -18.65
N GLY A 208 -7.47 3.64 -18.77
CA GLY A 208 -6.39 3.86 -19.74
C GLY A 208 -5.08 3.15 -19.39
N ARG A 209 -5.05 2.37 -18.30
CA ARG A 209 -3.86 1.71 -17.75
C ARG A 209 -4.16 0.23 -17.58
N GLU A 210 -3.28 -0.60 -18.12
CA GLU A 210 -3.52 -2.03 -18.35
C GLU A 210 -3.79 -2.84 -17.07
N ILE A 211 -3.23 -2.42 -15.92
CA ILE A 211 -3.38 -3.14 -14.63
C ILE A 211 -4.81 -3.09 -14.10
N ILE A 212 -5.43 -1.91 -14.01
CA ILE A 212 -6.80 -1.76 -13.48
C ILE A 212 -7.79 -2.53 -14.34
N ASP A 213 -7.71 -2.29 -15.65
CA ASP A 213 -8.55 -2.96 -16.63
C ASP A 213 -8.44 -4.48 -16.46
N TRP A 214 -7.20 -5.00 -16.44
CA TRP A 214 -6.94 -6.43 -16.22
C TRP A 214 -7.58 -6.97 -14.96
N HIS A 215 -7.46 -6.29 -13.82
CA HIS A 215 -8.09 -6.73 -12.57
C HIS A 215 -9.60 -6.84 -12.69
N ILE A 216 -10.25 -5.85 -13.29
CA ILE A 216 -11.70 -5.87 -13.52
C ILE A 216 -12.06 -7.07 -14.40
N LYS A 217 -11.31 -7.30 -15.50
CA LYS A 217 -11.54 -8.43 -16.42
C LYS A 217 -11.39 -9.78 -15.72
N MET A 218 -10.34 -9.91 -14.90
CA MET A 218 -10.05 -11.14 -14.16
C MET A 218 -11.07 -11.41 -13.06
N GLN A 219 -11.61 -10.37 -12.40
CA GLN A 219 -12.70 -10.57 -11.45
C GLN A 219 -13.98 -11.04 -12.14
N PHE A 220 -14.35 -10.44 -13.28
CA PHE A 220 -15.51 -10.92 -14.04
C PHE A 220 -15.37 -12.38 -14.50
N LEU A 221 -14.17 -12.80 -14.90
CA LEU A 221 -13.86 -14.19 -15.20
C LEU A 221 -14.00 -15.08 -13.96
N LYS A 222 -13.36 -14.72 -12.84
CA LYS A 222 -13.38 -15.48 -11.59
C LYS A 222 -14.80 -15.69 -11.08
N GLN A 223 -15.66 -14.70 -11.23
CA GLN A 223 -17.06 -14.72 -10.79
C GLN A 223 -18.00 -15.36 -11.82
N GLY A 224 -17.48 -15.74 -12.99
CA GLY A 224 -18.20 -16.47 -14.03
C GLY A 224 -19.16 -15.61 -14.86
N TYR A 225 -18.92 -14.31 -14.98
CA TYR A 225 -19.62 -13.42 -15.92
C TYR A 225 -19.05 -13.52 -17.34
N THR A 226 -17.80 -13.95 -17.46
CA THR A 226 -17.15 -14.25 -18.73
C THR A 226 -16.63 -15.69 -18.72
N GLN A 227 -16.54 -16.31 -19.90
CA GLN A 227 -15.96 -17.65 -20.08
C GLN A 227 -14.58 -17.58 -20.70
N GLN A 228 -14.36 -16.58 -21.54
CA GLN A 228 -13.06 -16.38 -22.15
C GLN A 228 -12.16 -15.71 -21.14
N ARG A 229 -11.04 -16.37 -20.82
CA ARG A 229 -9.90 -15.65 -20.27
C ARG A 229 -9.67 -14.44 -21.17
N PRO A 230 -9.64 -13.21 -20.61
CA PRO A 230 -9.47 -11.99 -21.40
C PRO A 230 -8.32 -12.22 -22.37
N ARG A 231 -8.56 -12.20 -23.70
CA ARG A 231 -7.70 -12.81 -24.74
C ARG A 231 -6.22 -12.80 -24.35
N TYR A 232 -5.87 -13.91 -23.70
CA TYR A 232 -4.60 -14.18 -23.06
C TYR A 232 -3.81 -14.93 -24.13
N ASP A 233 -3.21 -14.20 -25.05
CA ASP A 233 -2.04 -14.80 -25.68
C ASP A 233 -0.99 -14.88 -24.58
N SER A 234 -0.21 -15.96 -24.53
CA SER A 234 0.94 -16.28 -23.66
C SER A 234 1.99 -15.17 -23.46
N ASN A 235 1.71 -13.99 -24.00
CA ASN A 235 2.51 -12.79 -24.07
C ASN A 235 1.80 -11.62 -23.35
N PHE A 236 1.26 -11.76 -22.12
CA PHE A 236 0.93 -10.54 -21.34
C PHE A 236 2.24 -9.78 -21.05
N GLU A 237 3.24 -10.51 -20.58
CA GLU A 237 4.60 -10.03 -20.44
C GLU A 237 5.20 -9.62 -21.80
N ALA A 238 5.05 -10.43 -22.85
CA ALA A 238 5.57 -10.09 -24.17
C ALA A 238 4.79 -8.95 -24.87
N ARG A 239 3.54 -8.65 -24.52
CA ARG A 239 2.79 -7.48 -25.01
C ARG A 239 3.01 -6.25 -24.17
N ILE A 240 3.25 -6.37 -22.87
CA ILE A 240 3.88 -5.25 -22.15
C ILE A 240 5.23 -4.99 -22.84
N LYS A 241 6.08 -6.00 -23.04
CA LYS A 241 7.37 -5.84 -23.76
C LYS A 241 7.26 -5.51 -25.27
N GLU A 242 6.15 -5.75 -25.97
CA GLU A 242 5.98 -5.47 -27.42
C GLU A 242 5.26 -4.14 -27.65
N ARG A 243 4.20 -3.84 -26.89
CA ARG A 243 3.50 -2.56 -26.90
C ARG A 243 4.36 -1.46 -26.31
N TYR A 244 5.19 -1.81 -25.34
CA TYR A 244 6.12 -0.90 -24.70
C TYR A 244 7.57 -1.13 -25.18
N GLY A 245 7.96 -2.22 -25.86
CA GLY A 245 9.39 -2.46 -26.13
C GLY A 245 10.20 -2.72 -24.85
N ASP A 246 11.47 -3.12 -24.98
CA ASP A 246 12.40 -3.13 -23.83
C ASP A 246 12.56 -1.70 -23.24
N ASP A 247 12.50 -0.68 -24.11
CA ASP A 247 12.64 0.74 -23.77
C ASP A 247 11.41 1.36 -23.08
N LEU A 248 10.18 0.97 -23.42
CA LEU A 248 9.00 1.37 -22.65
C LEU A 248 8.61 0.36 -21.55
N PHE A 249 9.19 -0.82 -21.37
CA PHE A 249 9.13 -1.47 -20.04
C PHE A 249 9.92 -0.63 -19.02
N GLU A 250 11.01 -0.01 -19.47
CA GLU A 250 11.64 1.09 -18.75
C GLU A 250 10.70 2.30 -18.60
N ASP A 251 10.02 2.78 -19.63
CA ASP A 251 9.05 3.89 -19.47
C ASP A 251 7.80 3.51 -18.65
N PHE A 252 7.36 2.26 -18.66
CA PHE A 252 6.28 1.71 -17.85
C PHE A 252 6.72 1.71 -16.38
N ASN A 253 7.94 1.29 -16.09
CA ASN A 253 8.56 1.46 -14.77
C ASN A 253 8.84 2.93 -14.40
N ARG A 254 9.07 3.82 -15.37
CA ARG A 254 9.21 5.27 -15.13
C ARG A 254 7.87 5.98 -14.96
N THR A 255 6.74 5.32 -15.25
CA THR A 255 5.39 5.91 -15.18
C THR A 255 4.47 5.23 -14.17
N LEU A 256 4.85 4.03 -13.70
CA LEU A 256 4.28 3.36 -12.54
C LEU A 256 5.19 3.55 -11.34
N TYR A 257 4.69 4.27 -10.36
CA TYR A 257 5.37 4.50 -9.10
C TYR A 257 4.33 4.50 -8.00
N PHE A 258 4.65 3.98 -6.83
CA PHE A 258 3.83 4.23 -5.66
C PHE A 258 4.18 5.63 -5.16
N THR A 259 3.18 6.48 -4.97
CA THR A 259 3.39 7.70 -4.19
C THR A 259 3.82 7.25 -2.79
N PRO A 260 4.95 7.74 -2.26
CA PRO A 260 5.35 7.35 -0.91
C PRO A 260 4.24 7.71 0.09
N PRO A 261 4.05 6.95 1.19
CA PRO A 261 2.92 7.13 2.12
C PRO A 261 2.76 8.57 2.59
N GLU A 262 3.90 9.18 2.90
CA GLU A 262 4.13 10.56 3.25
C GLU A 262 3.50 11.61 2.31
N PHE A 263 3.51 11.33 1.00
CA PHE A 263 2.97 12.21 -0.04
C PHE A 263 1.63 11.71 -0.57
N SER A 264 1.15 10.59 -0.05
CA SER A 264 -0.11 9.99 -0.48
C SER A 264 -1.27 10.69 0.19
N GLN A 265 -2.34 10.85 -0.57
CA GLN A 265 -3.61 11.25 0.01
C GLN A 265 -4.08 10.19 1.01
N LYS A 266 -4.67 10.65 2.12
CA LYS A 266 -5.36 9.76 3.06
C LYS A 266 -6.44 8.97 2.32
N ILE A 267 -6.52 7.68 2.61
CA ILE A 267 -7.63 6.82 2.23
C ILE A 267 -8.46 6.61 3.51
N PHE A 268 -9.78 6.78 3.43
CA PHE A 268 -10.67 6.57 4.57
C PHE A 268 -10.89 5.08 4.85
N GLY A 269 -10.92 4.71 6.13
CA GLY A 269 -11.19 3.33 6.56
C GLY A 269 -9.98 2.40 6.43
N THR A 270 -8.78 2.93 6.22
CA THR A 270 -7.53 2.13 6.13
C THR A 270 -7.24 1.36 7.41
N GLU A 271 -7.58 1.95 8.55
CA GLU A 271 -7.42 1.38 9.89
C GLU A 271 -8.32 0.17 10.15
N GLU A 272 -9.32 -0.03 9.29
CA GLU A 272 -10.34 -1.07 9.41
C GLU A 272 -10.22 -2.14 8.31
N ALA A 273 -9.22 -2.03 7.42
CA ALA A 273 -9.08 -2.89 6.26
C ALA A 273 -7.64 -3.36 6.05
N ASN A 274 -7.47 -4.62 5.64
CA ASN A 274 -6.20 -5.08 5.13
C ASN A 274 -6.02 -4.57 3.69
N ILE A 275 -4.97 -3.79 3.46
CA ILE A 275 -4.60 -3.26 2.14
C ILE A 275 -3.26 -3.87 1.77
N SER A 276 -3.23 -4.64 0.69
CA SER A 276 -2.00 -5.18 0.15
C SER A 276 -1.60 -4.45 -1.12
N ILE A 277 -0.31 -4.47 -1.46
CA ILE A 277 0.14 -4.11 -2.80
C ILE A 277 -0.51 -5.07 -3.81
N ASP A 278 -0.81 -4.56 -4.99
CA ASP A 278 -1.35 -5.35 -6.09
C ASP A 278 -0.51 -6.60 -6.38
N PRO A 279 -1.09 -7.82 -6.31
CA PRO A 279 -0.36 -9.05 -6.58
C PRO A 279 0.17 -9.13 -8.02
N LEU A 280 -0.52 -8.58 -9.02
CA LEU A 280 -0.02 -8.61 -10.40
C LEU A 280 1.27 -7.81 -10.52
N TYR A 281 1.29 -6.60 -9.96
CA TYR A 281 2.49 -5.78 -9.89
C TYR A 281 3.64 -6.48 -9.14
N THR A 282 3.33 -7.12 -8.00
CA THR A 282 4.32 -7.89 -7.24
C THR A 282 4.92 -9.05 -8.04
N ASP A 283 4.08 -9.82 -8.72
CA ASP A 283 4.53 -10.93 -9.56
C ASP A 283 5.43 -10.44 -10.70
N MET A 284 5.07 -9.32 -11.33
CA MET A 284 5.89 -8.69 -12.37
C MET A 284 7.27 -8.25 -11.86
N LEU A 285 7.35 -7.69 -10.65
CA LEU A 285 8.63 -7.34 -10.04
C LEU A 285 9.48 -8.59 -9.76
N ILE A 286 8.87 -9.65 -9.21
CA ILE A 286 9.58 -10.87 -8.86
C ILE A 286 10.15 -11.55 -10.10
N GLU A 287 9.36 -11.69 -11.17
CA GLU A 287 9.82 -12.31 -12.42
C GLU A 287 10.93 -11.50 -13.09
N GLU A 288 10.83 -10.16 -13.09
CA GLU A 288 11.89 -9.30 -13.61
C GLU A 288 13.18 -9.39 -12.79
N ALA A 289 13.07 -9.43 -11.45
CA ALA A 289 14.23 -9.61 -10.58
C ALA A 289 14.91 -10.96 -10.82
N LYS A 290 14.14 -12.05 -10.99
CA LYS A 290 14.69 -13.37 -11.36
C LYS A 290 15.45 -13.29 -12.68
N ARG A 291 14.88 -12.70 -13.72
CA ARG A 291 15.52 -12.52 -15.03
C ARG A 291 16.83 -11.74 -14.93
N ILE A 292 16.85 -10.67 -14.13
CA ILE A 292 18.06 -9.89 -13.87
C ILE A 292 19.14 -10.79 -13.25
N LEU A 293 18.78 -11.56 -12.21
CA LEU A 293 19.72 -12.47 -11.54
C LEU A 293 20.25 -13.55 -12.49
N GLU A 294 19.43 -14.10 -13.40
CA GLU A 294 19.88 -15.03 -14.46
C GLU A 294 20.94 -14.39 -15.37
N SER A 295 20.79 -13.11 -15.68
CA SER A 295 21.69 -12.42 -16.60
C SER A 295 23.06 -12.11 -16.02
N ILE A 296 23.20 -12.07 -14.69
CA ILE A 296 24.43 -11.66 -13.99
C ILE A 296 25.07 -12.78 -13.16
N SER A 297 24.33 -13.84 -12.82
CA SER A 297 24.78 -14.92 -11.94
C SER A 297 24.96 -16.24 -12.70
N THR A 298 25.83 -17.11 -12.17
CA THR A 298 25.88 -18.53 -12.58
C THR A 298 24.89 -19.40 -11.79
N VAL A 299 24.25 -18.85 -10.76
CA VAL A 299 23.28 -19.55 -9.91
C VAL A 299 21.89 -19.46 -10.52
N ARG A 300 21.17 -20.60 -10.54
CA ARG A 300 19.82 -20.68 -11.11
C ARG A 300 18.80 -20.00 -10.18
N PRO A 301 17.95 -19.08 -10.66
CA PRO A 301 16.98 -18.38 -9.81
C PRO A 301 15.86 -19.25 -9.26
N ALA A 302 15.65 -20.43 -9.84
CA ALA A 302 14.67 -21.40 -9.35
C ALA A 302 14.91 -21.79 -7.88
N ASP A 303 16.10 -21.53 -7.35
CA ASP A 303 16.50 -21.89 -5.99
C ASP A 303 16.27 -20.77 -4.96
N PHE A 304 15.89 -19.54 -5.39
CA PHE A 304 15.67 -18.41 -4.48
C PHE A 304 14.19 -18.05 -4.33
N SER A 305 13.71 -18.04 -3.08
CA SER A 305 12.49 -17.33 -2.73
C SER A 305 12.80 -15.84 -2.60
N ILE A 306 12.27 -15.03 -3.51
CA ILE A 306 12.49 -13.58 -3.54
C ILE A 306 11.18 -12.89 -3.13
N THR A 307 11.25 -12.06 -2.10
CA THR A 307 10.12 -11.22 -1.67
C THR A 307 9.92 -10.03 -2.62
N ALA A 308 8.74 -9.41 -2.62
CA ALA A 308 8.45 -8.21 -3.41
C ALA A 308 9.46 -7.06 -3.14
N SER A 309 9.82 -6.87 -1.87
CA SER A 309 10.79 -5.85 -1.45
C SER A 309 12.19 -6.12 -1.98
N GLN A 310 12.64 -7.38 -1.93
CA GLN A 310 13.92 -7.77 -2.55
C GLN A 310 13.88 -7.59 -4.06
N ALA A 311 12.78 -8.00 -4.71
CA ALA A 311 12.62 -7.87 -6.15
C ALA A 311 12.73 -6.41 -6.61
N ASN A 312 12.04 -5.49 -5.93
CA ASN A 312 12.17 -4.06 -6.22
C ASN A 312 13.61 -3.56 -6.03
N ALA A 313 14.26 -3.91 -4.92
CA ALA A 313 15.64 -3.50 -4.65
C ALA A 313 16.63 -4.04 -5.71
N ILE A 314 16.49 -5.29 -6.13
CA ILE A 314 17.29 -5.91 -7.21
C ILE A 314 17.15 -5.10 -8.51
N ILE A 315 15.91 -4.80 -8.90
CA ILE A 315 15.61 -4.03 -10.11
C ILE A 315 16.22 -2.62 -10.02
N THR A 316 16.08 -1.95 -8.87
CA THR A 316 16.65 -0.62 -8.63
C THR A 316 18.17 -0.62 -8.77
N ILE A 317 18.87 -1.54 -8.09
CA ILE A 317 20.33 -1.66 -8.16
C ILE A 317 20.76 -1.98 -9.60
N TYR A 318 20.16 -2.98 -10.23
CA TYR A 318 20.51 -3.36 -11.59
C TYR A 318 20.37 -2.20 -12.58
N LYS A 319 19.25 -1.47 -12.56
CA LYS A 319 19.05 -0.31 -13.43
C LYS A 319 20.09 0.78 -13.19
N LEU A 320 20.43 1.04 -11.93
CA LEU A 320 21.40 2.07 -11.56
C LEU A 320 22.83 1.79 -12.07
N TYR A 321 23.23 0.51 -12.10
CA TYR A 321 24.60 0.10 -12.47
C TYR A 321 24.72 -0.45 -13.91
N ARG A 322 23.62 -0.81 -14.57
CA ARG A 322 23.64 -1.27 -15.97
C ARG A 322 23.97 -0.14 -16.96
N GLU A 323 23.44 1.06 -16.73
CA GLU A 323 23.57 2.19 -17.67
C GLU A 323 25.01 2.68 -17.85
N ASP A 324 25.91 2.41 -16.90
CA ASP A 324 27.33 2.79 -16.97
C ASP A 324 28.19 1.82 -17.81
N SER A 325 27.57 0.95 -18.61
CA SER A 325 28.19 0.12 -19.66
C SER A 325 29.18 -0.96 -19.18
N GLN A 326 29.44 -1.05 -17.88
CA GLN A 326 30.01 -2.21 -17.20
C GLN A 326 29.31 -2.31 -15.86
N LEU A 327 28.63 -3.43 -15.56
CA LEU A 327 28.27 -3.75 -14.18
C LEU A 327 29.59 -3.93 -13.43
N ILE A 328 30.11 -2.84 -12.87
CA ILE A 328 31.32 -2.81 -12.04
C ILE A 328 31.01 -3.66 -10.79
N ASP A 329 32.04 -4.32 -10.24
CA ASP A 329 32.02 -5.12 -9.01
C ASP A 329 31.07 -4.62 -7.88
N PRO A 330 30.92 -3.30 -7.60
CA PRO A 330 30.00 -2.80 -6.57
C PRO A 330 28.55 -3.23 -6.77
N GLY A 331 28.03 -3.22 -8.00
CA GLY A 331 26.64 -3.62 -8.26
C GLY A 331 26.37 -5.07 -7.87
N LYS A 332 27.37 -5.95 -8.04
CA LYS A 332 27.27 -7.36 -7.68
C LYS A 332 27.28 -7.56 -6.16
N GLU A 333 28.18 -6.89 -5.45
CA GLU A 333 28.26 -6.97 -3.98
C GLU A 333 26.97 -6.48 -3.30
N LEU A 334 26.36 -5.41 -3.83
CA LEU A 334 25.06 -4.90 -3.34
C LEU A 334 23.93 -5.92 -3.54
N LEU A 335 23.91 -6.59 -4.71
CA LEU A 335 22.92 -7.63 -4.99
C LEU A 335 23.14 -8.87 -4.11
N GLU A 336 24.39 -9.28 -3.89
CA GLU A 336 24.73 -10.35 -2.95
C GLU A 336 24.25 -10.03 -1.53
N LEU A 337 24.38 -8.78 -1.07
CA LEU A 337 23.82 -8.35 0.21
C LEU A 337 22.29 -8.49 0.24
N ILE A 338 21.57 -8.08 -0.80
CA ILE A 338 20.09 -8.21 -0.88
C ILE A 338 19.64 -9.68 -0.79
N LEU A 339 20.45 -10.62 -1.30
CA LEU A 339 20.11 -12.04 -1.33
C LEU A 339 20.39 -12.78 -0.01
N LYS A 340 21.19 -12.22 0.91
CA LYS A 340 21.49 -12.87 2.20
C LYS A 340 20.26 -13.04 3.11
N ASN A 341 19.26 -12.18 2.96
CA ASN A 341 18.02 -12.18 3.76
C ASN A 341 18.25 -12.15 5.29
N ASP A 342 19.41 -11.67 5.73
CA ASP A 342 19.73 -11.42 7.13
C ASP A 342 19.23 -10.02 7.57
N ARG A 343 19.49 -9.65 8.84
CA ARG A 343 19.08 -8.35 9.38
C ARG A 343 19.67 -7.17 8.59
N GLN A 344 20.93 -7.24 8.19
CA GLN A 344 21.63 -6.18 7.45
C GLN A 344 21.04 -6.04 6.04
N SER A 345 20.78 -7.17 5.39
CA SER A 345 20.11 -7.27 4.10
C SER A 345 18.72 -6.60 4.12
N LYS A 346 17.88 -6.92 5.12
CA LYS A 346 16.55 -6.31 5.27
C LYS A 346 16.61 -4.79 5.39
N LYS A 347 17.50 -4.26 6.23
CA LYS A 347 17.73 -2.80 6.37
C LYS A 347 18.21 -2.18 5.06
N PHE A 348 19.14 -2.84 4.37
CA PHE A 348 19.64 -2.36 3.09
C PHE A 348 18.52 -2.30 2.03
N ILE A 349 17.67 -3.33 1.95
CA ILE A 349 16.50 -3.38 1.06
C ILE A 349 15.53 -2.22 1.36
N GLU A 350 15.26 -1.93 2.64
CA GLU A 350 14.42 -0.80 3.05
C GLU A 350 14.99 0.54 2.56
N ILE A 351 16.30 0.77 2.75
CA ILE A 351 16.99 1.99 2.28
C ILE A 351 16.88 2.11 0.75
N VAL A 352 17.19 1.04 0.01
CA VAL A 352 17.14 1.03 -1.46
C VAL A 352 15.74 1.38 -1.95
N ASN A 353 14.72 0.70 -1.44
CA ASN A 353 13.33 0.90 -1.85
C ASN A 353 12.82 2.30 -1.49
N LYS A 354 13.18 2.82 -0.31
CA LYS A 354 12.74 4.15 0.12
C LYS A 354 13.34 5.25 -0.75
N ILE A 355 14.65 5.21 -1.01
CA ILE A 355 15.34 6.20 -1.83
C ILE A 355 14.85 6.13 -3.28
N ASP A 356 14.64 4.92 -3.82
CA ASP A 356 14.08 4.75 -5.15
C ASP A 356 12.68 5.34 -5.26
N SER A 357 11.79 5.01 -4.32
CA SER A 357 10.41 5.51 -4.29
C SER A 357 10.35 7.04 -4.26
N VAL A 358 11.14 7.70 -3.41
CA VAL A 358 11.16 9.16 -3.28
C VAL A 358 11.71 9.84 -4.53
N THR A 359 12.85 9.38 -5.05
CA THR A 359 13.47 10.01 -6.23
C THR A 359 12.66 9.80 -7.50
N THR A 360 12.06 8.61 -7.67
CA THR A 360 11.12 8.32 -8.76
C THR A 360 9.86 9.18 -8.66
N TYR A 361 9.30 9.34 -7.45
CA TYR A 361 8.18 10.24 -7.19
C TYR A 361 8.49 11.69 -7.59
N LEU A 362 9.63 12.24 -7.15
CA LEU A 362 10.03 13.62 -7.45
C LEU A 362 10.15 13.86 -8.96
N ALA A 363 10.80 12.95 -9.68
CA ALA A 363 10.92 13.04 -11.14
C ALA A 363 9.55 13.10 -11.82
N GLN A 364 8.59 12.33 -11.31
CA GLN A 364 7.29 12.16 -11.94
C GLN A 364 6.29 13.28 -11.63
N VAL A 365 6.29 13.81 -10.41
CA VAL A 365 5.50 15.02 -10.07
C VAL A 365 5.87 16.17 -11.01
N ILE A 366 7.18 16.42 -11.21
CA ILE A 366 7.68 17.52 -12.03
C ILE A 366 7.38 17.31 -13.51
N ARG A 367 7.28 16.04 -13.94
CA ARG A 367 6.80 15.70 -15.28
C ARG A 367 5.31 16.06 -15.45
N ASP A 368 4.49 15.76 -14.45
CA ASP A 368 3.04 15.96 -14.50
C ASP A 368 2.62 17.45 -14.47
N GLU A 369 3.38 18.34 -13.83
CA GLU A 369 3.12 19.79 -13.82
C GLU A 369 3.11 20.42 -15.23
N LYS A 370 3.74 19.76 -16.22
CA LYS A 370 3.97 20.30 -17.56
C LYS A 370 3.22 19.59 -18.70
N LYS A 371 2.18 18.80 -18.39
CA LYS A 371 1.34 18.15 -19.43
C LYS A 371 0.76 19.20 -20.40
N GLY A 372 1.40 19.37 -21.55
CA GLY A 372 1.11 20.40 -22.56
C GLY A 372 2.34 20.90 -23.31
N GLU A 373 3.53 20.83 -22.71
CA GLU A 373 4.82 21.03 -23.38
C GLU A 373 5.42 19.68 -23.81
N ASP A 374 6.12 19.65 -24.95
CA ASP A 374 6.82 18.48 -25.49
C ASP A 374 7.66 17.80 -24.39
N SER A 375 7.16 16.69 -23.86
CA SER A 375 7.68 16.02 -22.65
C SER A 375 9.15 15.60 -22.79
N SER A 376 9.62 15.43 -24.03
CA SER A 376 11.01 15.13 -24.38
C SER A 376 11.98 16.30 -24.08
N LYS A 377 11.46 17.50 -23.80
CA LYS A 377 12.25 18.73 -23.55
C LYS A 377 12.15 19.24 -22.12
N ASN A 378 11.58 18.48 -21.17
CA ASN A 378 11.57 18.91 -19.78
C ASN A 378 12.95 18.73 -19.15
N THR A 379 13.85 19.68 -19.42
CA THR A 379 15.23 19.73 -18.88
C THR A 379 15.27 19.50 -17.37
N LYS A 380 14.21 19.89 -16.64
CA LYS A 380 14.13 19.71 -15.18
C LYS A 380 13.95 18.25 -14.78
N THR A 381 13.01 17.53 -15.39
CA THR A 381 12.83 16.10 -15.14
C THR A 381 14.11 15.34 -15.47
N THR A 382 14.75 15.67 -16.60
CA THR A 382 16.04 15.07 -16.98
C THR A 382 17.15 15.33 -15.96
N LEU A 383 17.29 16.57 -15.48
CA LEU A 383 18.24 16.91 -14.43
C LEU A 383 17.98 16.09 -13.15
N ILE A 384 16.74 16.03 -12.70
CA ILE A 384 16.37 15.26 -11.49
C ILE A 384 16.67 13.78 -11.67
N VAL A 385 16.30 13.19 -12.80
CA VAL A 385 16.61 11.78 -13.09
C VAL A 385 18.11 11.54 -13.07
N ASN A 386 18.90 12.39 -13.73
CA ASN A 386 20.36 12.24 -13.80
C ASN A 386 21.03 12.38 -12.43
N HIS A 387 20.69 13.43 -11.68
CA HIS A 387 21.26 13.65 -10.36
C HIS A 387 20.75 12.63 -9.32
N SER A 388 19.55 12.07 -9.51
CA SER A 388 19.03 11.00 -8.65
C SER A 388 19.86 9.73 -8.79
N LYS A 389 20.47 9.45 -9.95
CA LYS A 389 21.37 8.31 -10.14
C LYS A 389 22.63 8.48 -9.29
N VAL A 390 23.28 9.64 -9.37
CA VAL A 390 24.48 9.95 -8.57
C VAL A 390 24.16 9.87 -7.08
N PHE A 391 23.03 10.47 -6.67
CA PHE A 391 22.56 10.41 -5.30
C PHE A 391 22.33 8.97 -4.82
N LYS A 392 21.52 8.18 -5.56
CA LYS A 392 21.25 6.76 -5.24
C LYS A 392 22.55 5.98 -5.05
N ARG A 393 23.50 6.13 -5.96
CA ARG A 393 24.78 5.41 -5.92
C ARG A 393 25.52 5.67 -4.62
N GLU A 394 25.72 6.94 -4.28
CA GLU A 394 26.44 7.32 -3.07
C GLU A 394 25.72 6.83 -1.80
N ILE A 395 24.39 6.92 -1.75
CA ILE A 395 23.61 6.42 -0.61
C ILE A 395 23.73 4.90 -0.48
N PHE A 396 23.63 4.15 -1.58
CA PHE A 396 23.66 2.69 -1.57
C PHE A 396 25.06 2.16 -1.20
N GLU A 397 26.11 2.74 -1.78
CA GLU A 397 27.49 2.38 -1.44
C GLU A 397 27.81 2.71 0.03
N ALA A 398 27.47 3.91 0.50
CA ALA A 398 27.69 4.28 1.90
C ALA A 398 26.92 3.35 2.86
N SER A 399 25.68 2.98 2.52
CA SER A 399 24.86 2.09 3.34
C SER A 399 25.44 0.67 3.35
N PHE A 400 25.91 0.18 2.22
CA PHE A 400 26.57 -1.13 2.12
C PHE A 400 27.85 -1.18 2.95
N ASP A 401 28.73 -0.19 2.82
CA ASP A 401 29.97 -0.11 3.59
C ASP A 401 29.69 -0.12 5.10
N TYR A 402 28.72 0.68 5.54
CA TYR A 402 28.32 0.76 6.94
C TYR A 402 27.75 -0.55 7.47
N LEU A 403 26.82 -1.17 6.73
CA LEU A 403 26.15 -2.39 7.15
C LEU A 403 27.08 -3.61 7.12
N THR A 404 28.06 -3.66 6.21
CA THR A 404 28.97 -4.81 6.07
C THR A 404 30.25 -4.70 6.90
N ALA A 405 30.75 -3.49 7.20
CA ALA A 405 31.96 -3.29 8.00
C ALA A 405 31.76 -3.44 9.53
N GLY A 406 30.53 -3.75 9.98
CA GLY A 406 30.22 -4.00 11.38
C GLY A 406 30.14 -2.74 12.25
N GLU A 407 29.40 -1.72 11.80
CA GLU A 407 29.00 -0.51 12.55
C GLU A 407 30.10 0.49 12.97
N LYS A 408 31.38 0.22 12.68
CA LYS A 408 32.51 0.99 13.27
C LYS A 408 32.69 2.43 12.77
N ASP A 409 31.91 2.91 11.81
CA ASP A 409 32.10 4.24 11.23
C ASP A 409 30.80 4.97 10.85
N LEU A 410 29.89 5.08 11.83
CA LEU A 410 28.66 5.87 11.71
C LEU A 410 28.92 7.32 11.26
N ASN A 411 30.01 7.94 11.75
CA ASN A 411 30.35 9.33 11.40
C ASN A 411 30.70 9.49 9.92
N THR A 412 31.49 8.58 9.35
CA THR A 412 31.77 8.60 7.91
C THR A 412 30.51 8.32 7.10
N PHE A 413 29.69 7.35 7.52
CA PHE A 413 28.39 7.08 6.88
C PHE A 413 27.53 8.35 6.84
N VAL A 414 27.23 8.96 7.98
CA VAL A 414 26.42 10.18 8.08
C VAL A 414 26.99 11.31 7.22
N LYS A 415 28.31 11.52 7.26
CA LYS A 415 28.96 12.56 6.46
C LYS A 415 28.81 12.31 4.95
N ARG A 416 28.89 11.06 4.50
CA ARG A 416 28.67 10.69 3.08
C ARG A 416 27.24 10.96 2.66
N ILE A 417 26.26 10.53 3.46
CA ILE A 417 24.84 10.79 3.22
C ILE A 417 24.56 12.30 3.12
N ASP A 418 25.06 13.09 4.07
CA ASP A 418 24.87 14.55 4.12
C ASP A 418 25.54 15.27 2.93
N ASN A 419 26.67 14.76 2.44
CA ASN A 419 27.34 15.30 1.26
C ASN A 419 26.56 14.96 -0.02
N ALA A 420 26.15 13.70 -0.19
CA ALA A 420 25.35 13.24 -1.33
C ALA A 420 24.08 14.06 -1.47
N GLN A 421 23.41 14.28 -0.35
CA GLN A 421 22.19 15.06 -0.25
C GLN A 421 22.39 16.52 -0.67
N ARG A 422 23.37 17.21 -0.08
CA ARG A 422 23.67 18.60 -0.43
C ARG A 422 24.00 18.77 -1.90
N GLU A 423 24.72 17.82 -2.49
CA GLU A 423 25.04 17.88 -3.91
C GLU A 423 23.80 17.62 -4.77
N PHE A 424 22.94 16.65 -4.40
CA PHE A 424 21.68 16.42 -5.09
C PHE A 424 20.77 17.66 -5.06
N GLU A 425 20.62 18.33 -3.91
CA GLU A 425 19.84 19.57 -3.80
C GLU A 425 20.38 20.67 -4.70
N LYS A 426 21.69 20.91 -4.61
CA LYS A 426 22.36 21.94 -5.39
C LYS A 426 22.23 21.70 -6.89
N GLN A 427 22.38 20.46 -7.34
CA GLN A 427 22.40 20.13 -8.76
C GLN A 427 21.00 19.89 -9.35
N ALA A 428 20.12 19.22 -8.61
CA ALA A 428 18.80 18.81 -9.07
C ALA A 428 17.69 19.82 -8.73
N LEU A 429 17.79 20.52 -7.59
CA LEU A 429 16.68 21.30 -7.04
C LEU A 429 16.89 22.81 -7.09
N ASP A 430 18.13 23.32 -7.16
CA ASP A 430 18.46 24.77 -7.10
C ASP A 430 17.98 25.59 -8.33
N PHE A 431 17.29 24.96 -9.29
CA PHE A 431 16.76 25.60 -10.50
C PHE A 431 15.40 26.33 -10.36
N ASN A 432 14.70 26.35 -9.19
CA ASN A 432 13.45 27.13 -9.04
C ASN A 432 12.96 27.50 -7.62
N ARG A 433 13.07 28.78 -7.21
CA ARG A 433 12.84 29.28 -5.82
C ARG A 433 11.45 29.01 -5.19
N SER A 434 10.38 28.78 -5.95
CA SER A 434 9.02 28.64 -5.38
C SER A 434 8.68 27.26 -4.83
N ILE A 435 9.29 26.20 -5.37
CA ILE A 435 9.24 24.82 -4.86
C ILE A 435 10.40 24.60 -3.86
N ILE A 436 11.54 25.25 -4.10
CA ILE A 436 12.74 25.32 -3.23
C ILE A 436 12.40 25.82 -1.81
N GLY A 437 11.63 26.90 -1.63
CA GLY A 437 11.33 27.40 -0.27
C GLY A 437 10.67 26.37 0.67
N LYS A 438 10.09 25.32 0.09
CA LYS A 438 9.36 24.23 0.74
C LYS A 438 10.20 22.95 0.90
N ALA A 439 11.04 22.63 -0.07
CA ALA A 439 11.96 21.48 -0.04
C ALA A 439 13.31 21.78 0.67
N THR A 440 13.72 23.04 0.80
CA THR A 440 15.01 23.42 1.43
C THR A 440 14.86 23.68 2.94
N LYS A 441 13.71 24.19 3.41
CA LYS A 441 13.38 24.27 4.86
C LYS A 441 13.08 22.89 5.45
N LEU A 442 12.57 22.01 4.60
CA LEU A 442 12.36 20.58 4.83
C LEU A 442 13.64 19.87 5.25
N ILE A 443 14.71 20.06 4.48
CA ILE A 443 15.95 19.33 4.66
C ILE A 443 16.79 19.90 5.81
N ALA A 444 16.81 21.23 5.99
CA ALA A 444 17.60 21.89 7.03
C ALA A 444 17.19 21.47 8.46
N GLU A 445 15.92 21.12 8.69
CA GLU A 445 15.42 20.65 9.99
C GLU A 445 15.64 19.14 10.22
N ILE A 446 15.98 18.37 9.17
CA ILE A 446 16.38 16.94 9.26
C ILE A 446 17.76 16.79 9.89
N VAL A 447 18.64 17.78 9.74
CA VAL A 447 19.99 17.79 10.32
C VAL A 447 19.95 18.18 11.81
N LEU A 448 19.02 19.04 12.22
CA LEU A 448 18.89 19.53 13.60
C LEU A 448 18.35 18.48 14.59
N VAL A 449 17.56 17.51 14.13
CA VAL A 449 17.04 16.43 14.97
C VAL A 449 18.01 15.23 15.05
N VAL A 450 18.94 15.11 14.11
CA VAL A 450 19.87 13.97 13.98
C VAL A 450 21.14 14.12 14.84
N THR A 451 21.41 15.30 15.40
CA THR A 451 22.62 15.56 16.20
C THR A 451 22.42 15.60 17.72
N GLY A 452 21.21 15.36 18.23
CA GLY A 452 21.00 15.09 19.66
C GLY A 452 21.52 16.17 20.63
N VAL A 453 21.29 17.47 20.36
CA VAL A 453 21.51 18.54 21.35
C VAL A 453 20.27 19.43 21.45
N PHE A 454 19.40 19.12 22.43
CA PHE A 454 18.32 20.02 22.86
C PHE A 454 18.56 20.45 24.30
N SER A 455 19.16 21.63 24.47
CA SER A 455 18.97 22.55 25.60
C SER A 455 19.72 23.84 25.28
N ILE A 456 19.00 24.98 25.17
CA ILE A 456 19.43 26.40 25.34
C ILE A 456 18.84 27.39 24.29
N ILE A 457 18.26 26.98 23.16
CA ILE A 457 17.81 27.95 22.12
C ILE A 457 16.30 28.13 22.03
N ASP A 458 15.61 28.13 23.17
CA ASP A 458 14.19 28.53 23.24
C ASP A 458 13.96 29.84 24.02
N PRO A 459 14.79 30.18 25.04
CA PRO A 459 14.69 31.48 25.70
C PRO A 459 15.24 32.67 24.88
N ILE A 460 16.19 32.44 23.97
CA ILE A 460 16.87 33.54 23.23
C ILE A 460 15.99 34.07 22.08
N PHE A 461 15.21 33.21 21.44
CA PHE A 461 14.32 33.60 20.32
C PHE A 461 13.08 34.36 20.82
N LYS A 462 12.54 33.97 21.98
CA LYS A 462 11.39 34.64 22.61
C LYS A 462 11.72 36.06 23.08
N VAL A 463 12.97 36.32 23.46
CA VAL A 463 13.44 37.64 23.94
C VAL A 463 13.80 38.58 22.79
N THR A 464 14.14 38.06 21.60
CA THR A 464 14.65 38.89 20.51
C THR A 464 13.62 39.32 19.47
N THR A 465 12.55 38.54 19.24
CA THR A 465 11.63 38.84 18.11
C THR A 465 10.19 39.14 18.47
N GLY A 466 9.71 38.81 19.68
CA GLY A 466 8.40 39.26 20.19
C GLY A 466 7.15 38.87 19.39
N GLU A 467 7.24 38.16 18.27
CA GLU A 467 6.11 37.83 17.41
C GLU A 467 6.01 36.34 17.07
N TRP A 468 4.77 35.85 17.05
CA TRP A 468 4.39 34.54 16.54
C TRP A 468 4.30 34.57 15.01
N LEU A 469 5.14 33.82 14.32
CA LEU A 469 5.05 33.60 12.88
C LEU A 469 4.47 32.21 12.59
N SER A 470 3.16 32.16 12.37
CA SER A 470 2.46 31.01 11.79
C SER A 470 2.38 31.14 10.27
N PHE A 471 3.25 30.44 9.53
CA PHE A 471 3.00 30.04 8.14
C PHE A 471 3.68 28.70 7.80
N ASN A 472 2.79 27.71 7.66
CA ASN A 472 2.84 26.36 7.08
C ASN A 472 4.14 25.87 6.43
N GLU A 473 4.73 24.86 7.06
CA GLU A 473 5.45 23.79 6.37
C GLU A 473 4.55 23.14 5.30
N THR A 474 5.12 22.69 4.18
CA THR A 474 4.37 21.86 3.24
C THR A 474 4.32 20.40 3.68
N ARG A 475 3.27 19.65 3.35
CA ARG A 475 3.16 18.24 3.76
C ARG A 475 4.27 17.36 3.19
N SER A 476 4.69 17.62 1.94
CA SER A 476 5.87 17.01 1.29
C SER A 476 7.17 17.19 2.09
N THR A 477 7.22 18.23 2.93
CA THR A 477 8.27 18.51 3.91
C THR A 477 8.16 17.56 5.09
N CYS A 478 7.09 17.59 5.87
CA CYS A 478 6.95 16.71 7.03
C CYS A 478 7.14 15.22 6.67
N ALA A 479 6.69 14.84 5.48
CA ALA A 479 6.85 13.56 4.82
C ALA A 479 8.28 13.01 4.67
N MET A 480 9.18 13.73 3.96
CA MET A 480 10.57 13.27 3.82
C MET A 480 11.34 13.33 5.13
N LYS A 481 10.97 14.25 6.04
CA LYS A 481 11.55 14.30 7.39
C LYS A 481 11.30 12.98 8.11
N GLN A 482 10.04 12.55 8.11
CA GLN A 482 9.63 11.30 8.74
C GLN A 482 10.32 10.10 8.08
N SER A 483 10.31 10.00 6.74
CA SER A 483 11.04 8.97 5.99
C SER A 483 12.52 8.82 6.38
N LEU A 484 13.25 9.93 6.46
CA LEU A 484 14.69 9.92 6.72
C LEU A 484 15.00 9.75 8.20
N GLN A 485 14.12 10.24 9.09
CA GLN A 485 14.16 9.92 10.52
C GLN A 485 13.92 8.43 10.75
N GLU A 486 12.97 7.81 10.03
CA GLU A 486 12.74 6.37 10.07
C GLU A 486 13.98 5.61 9.58
N ILE A 487 14.60 5.99 8.46
CA ILE A 487 15.86 5.37 7.99
C ILE A 487 16.98 5.50 9.04
N LYS A 488 17.17 6.69 9.60
CA LYS A 488 18.21 6.94 10.61
C LYS A 488 17.91 6.24 11.92
N ALA A 489 16.65 6.17 12.35
CA ALA A 489 16.23 5.40 13.52
C ALA A 489 16.42 3.89 13.27
N THR A 490 16.08 3.38 12.09
CA THR A 490 16.34 1.99 11.70
C THR A 490 17.84 1.68 11.71
N ALA A 491 18.70 2.64 11.36
CA ALA A 491 20.15 2.51 11.45
C ALA A 491 20.67 2.62 12.91
N CYS A 492 20.22 3.62 13.68
CA CYS A 492 20.73 3.98 15.01
C CYS A 492 20.11 3.21 16.18
N ASN A 493 18.86 2.72 16.08
CA ASN A 493 18.21 1.91 17.12
C ASN A 493 18.97 0.60 17.39
N GLN A 494 19.94 0.25 16.53
CA GLN A 494 20.82 -0.89 16.69
C GLN A 494 21.76 -0.77 17.90
N GLU A 495 22.33 0.41 18.18
CA GLU A 495 23.19 0.62 19.36
C GLU A 495 22.37 0.51 20.65
N ALA A 496 21.18 1.15 20.69
CA ALA A 496 20.31 1.10 21.87
C ALA A 496 19.72 -0.29 22.13
N GLU A 497 19.32 -1.04 21.10
CA GLU A 497 18.81 -2.40 21.23
C GLU A 497 19.90 -3.41 21.59
N LEU A 498 21.14 -3.25 21.10
CA LEU A 498 22.28 -4.09 21.48
C LEU A 498 22.72 -3.82 22.91
N ASP A 499 22.80 -2.55 23.32
CA ASP A 499 23.10 -2.16 24.70
C ASP A 499 22.02 -2.67 25.67
N ASP A 500 20.74 -2.59 25.29
CA ASP A 500 19.63 -3.15 26.06
C ASP A 500 19.68 -4.68 26.11
N LEU A 501 20.03 -5.36 25.02
CA LEU A 501 20.14 -6.82 24.96
C LEU A 501 21.31 -7.33 25.80
N ASP A 502 22.46 -6.66 25.76
CA ASP A 502 23.64 -7.00 26.55
C ASP A 502 23.43 -6.69 28.03
N ALA A 503 22.75 -5.59 28.36
CA ALA A 503 22.31 -5.30 29.73
C ALA A 503 21.35 -6.37 30.27
N LEU A 504 20.39 -6.83 29.45
CA LEU A 504 19.44 -7.87 29.82
C LEU A 504 20.11 -9.24 29.96
N LYS A 505 21.02 -9.60 29.04
CA LYS A 505 21.85 -10.83 29.16
C LYS A 505 22.67 -10.81 30.44
N LEU A 506 23.27 -9.67 30.78
CA LEU A 506 24.05 -9.52 32.01
C LEU A 506 23.19 -9.63 33.27
N GLU A 507 21.97 -9.08 33.28
CA GLU A 507 21.01 -9.27 34.38
C GLU A 507 20.57 -10.74 34.51
N LEU A 508 20.27 -11.40 33.40
CA LEU A 508 19.88 -12.80 33.36
C LEU A 508 21.01 -13.72 33.85
N GLU A 509 22.25 -13.46 33.45
CA GLU A 509 23.43 -14.18 33.93
C GLU A 509 23.68 -13.98 35.44
N LYS A 510 23.54 -12.74 35.93
CA LYS A 510 23.62 -12.45 37.37
C LYS A 510 22.55 -13.21 38.15
N TYR A 511 21.34 -13.28 37.61
CA TYR A 511 20.23 -13.99 38.22
C TYR A 511 20.44 -15.51 38.24
N ILE A 512 20.83 -16.13 37.11
CA ILE A 512 21.17 -17.57 37.03
C ILE A 512 22.26 -17.93 38.05
N LYS A 513 23.28 -17.07 38.18
CA LYS A 513 24.38 -17.25 39.13
C LYS A 513 23.94 -17.07 40.58
N LYS A 514 23.03 -16.14 40.86
CA LYS A 514 22.46 -15.89 42.20
C LYS A 514 21.59 -17.05 42.70
N HIS A 515 20.91 -17.76 41.80
CA HIS A 515 19.94 -18.80 42.14
C HIS A 515 20.46 -20.23 41.89
N GLU A 516 21.76 -20.41 41.65
CA GLU A 516 22.43 -21.72 41.46
C GLU A 516 21.69 -22.68 40.52
N LEU A 517 21.13 -22.16 39.42
CA LEU A 517 20.43 -22.96 38.41
C LEU A 517 21.43 -23.80 37.59
N GLN A 518 21.97 -24.87 38.19
CA GLN A 518 23.06 -25.71 37.68
C GLN A 518 22.68 -26.67 36.52
N GLN A 519 21.59 -26.45 35.79
CA GLN A 519 21.22 -27.29 34.63
C GLN A 519 21.14 -26.54 33.29
N SER A 520 21.99 -25.52 33.10
CA SER A 520 21.87 -24.58 31.99
C SER A 520 22.34 -25.09 30.62
N SER A 521 23.16 -26.14 30.50
CA SER A 521 23.71 -26.52 29.17
C SER A 521 22.65 -27.06 28.20
N LYS A 522 21.60 -27.71 28.72
CA LYS A 522 20.47 -28.25 27.94
C LYS A 522 19.40 -27.19 27.64
N PHE A 523 19.35 -26.14 28.45
CA PHE A 523 18.48 -24.99 28.28
C PHE A 523 19.01 -24.12 27.14
N TRP A 524 20.31 -23.79 27.16
CA TRP A 524 20.96 -23.00 26.10
C TRP A 524 21.02 -23.71 24.75
N SER A 525 21.18 -25.05 24.72
CA SER A 525 21.19 -25.80 23.46
C SER A 525 19.83 -25.87 22.74
N ARG A 526 18.73 -25.49 23.41
CA ARG A 526 17.40 -25.37 22.79
C ARG A 526 17.09 -23.95 22.33
N PHE A 527 17.74 -22.95 22.94
CA PHE A 527 17.58 -21.53 22.58
C PHE A 527 18.43 -21.12 21.37
N SER A 528 19.51 -21.85 21.04
CA SER A 528 20.37 -21.51 19.89
C SER A 528 19.71 -21.69 18.52
N ASP A 529 18.54 -22.34 18.44
CA ASP A 529 17.88 -22.70 17.18
C ASP A 529 16.58 -21.91 16.89
N ILE A 530 16.19 -20.95 17.74
CA ILE A 530 14.92 -20.22 17.60
C ILE A 530 15.16 -18.71 17.53
N SER A 531 14.44 -18.02 16.64
CA SER A 531 14.51 -16.56 16.38
C SER A 531 14.40 -15.74 17.68
N GLU A 532 15.56 -15.34 18.22
CA GLU A 532 15.75 -14.70 19.53
C GLU A 532 14.92 -13.41 19.76
N HIS A 533 14.28 -12.85 18.74
CA HIS A 533 13.58 -11.55 18.82
C HIS A 533 12.09 -11.65 19.14
N VAL A 534 11.36 -12.62 18.60
CA VAL A 534 9.89 -12.61 18.67
C VAL A 534 9.39 -12.98 20.07
N GLU A 535 9.97 -14.03 20.68
CA GLU A 535 9.59 -14.46 22.03
C GLU A 535 10.04 -13.45 23.11
N LEU A 536 11.13 -12.73 22.87
CA LEU A 536 11.67 -11.73 23.80
C LEU A 536 10.85 -10.44 23.80
N ILE A 537 10.39 -9.99 22.61
CA ILE A 537 9.48 -8.85 22.46
C ILE A 537 8.10 -9.19 23.01
N ALA A 538 7.57 -10.38 22.72
CA ALA A 538 6.34 -10.87 23.31
C ALA A 538 6.43 -10.94 24.84
N ALA A 539 7.53 -11.48 25.39
CA ALA A 539 7.76 -11.50 26.83
C ALA A 539 7.81 -10.08 27.43
N LYS A 540 8.49 -9.12 26.80
CA LYS A 540 8.59 -7.73 27.27
C LYS A 540 7.22 -7.04 27.37
N GLU A 541 6.36 -7.14 26.35
CA GLU A 541 5.04 -6.51 26.39
C GLU A 541 4.05 -7.24 27.30
N LEU A 542 4.17 -8.57 27.42
CA LEU A 542 3.39 -9.38 28.35
C LEU A 542 3.76 -9.10 29.82
N ILE A 543 5.03 -8.86 30.11
CA ILE A 543 5.53 -8.42 31.43
C ILE A 543 4.91 -7.08 31.83
N LYS A 544 4.72 -6.18 30.87
CA LYS A 544 4.16 -4.84 31.07
C LYS A 544 2.67 -4.86 31.39
N LEU A 545 1.93 -5.82 30.81
CA LEU A 545 0.49 -5.99 30.99
C LEU A 545 0.10 -6.64 32.34
N CYS A 546 1.05 -7.29 33.02
CA CYS A 546 0.74 -8.22 34.10
C CYS A 546 0.76 -7.66 35.54
N GLY A 547 1.22 -6.42 35.76
CA GLY A 547 1.18 -5.74 37.07
C GLY A 547 1.95 -6.41 38.21
N GLU A 548 2.15 -5.68 39.33
CA GLU A 548 3.04 -6.07 40.45
C GLU A 548 2.54 -7.22 41.35
N GLU A 549 1.34 -7.78 41.12
CA GLU A 549 0.73 -8.77 42.02
C GLU A 549 0.97 -10.25 41.63
N MET A 550 1.59 -10.52 40.49
CA MET A 550 1.91 -11.89 40.08
C MET A 550 3.29 -12.30 40.60
N ASP A 551 3.44 -13.58 40.98
CA ASP A 551 4.75 -14.20 41.19
C ASP A 551 5.51 -14.24 39.85
N PHE A 552 6.18 -13.11 39.60
CA PHE A 552 6.88 -12.74 38.36
C PHE A 552 7.86 -13.82 37.91
N GLU A 553 8.50 -14.46 38.88
CA GLU A 553 9.55 -15.46 38.70
C GLU A 553 8.97 -16.78 38.15
N ARG A 554 7.77 -17.15 38.63
CA ARG A 554 7.05 -18.33 38.16
C ARG A 554 6.36 -18.10 36.81
N PHE A 555 5.73 -16.94 36.62
CA PHE A 555 5.00 -16.62 35.39
C PHE A 555 5.92 -16.56 34.17
N SER A 556 7.05 -15.86 34.28
CA SER A 556 8.03 -15.73 33.18
C SER A 556 8.61 -17.08 32.75
N THR A 557 8.93 -17.95 33.72
CA THR A 557 9.44 -19.30 33.47
C THR A 557 8.40 -20.19 32.77
N GLU A 558 7.15 -20.17 33.24
CA GLU A 558 6.07 -20.96 32.63
C GLU A 558 5.72 -20.45 31.22
N MET A 559 5.79 -19.14 30.99
CA MET A 559 5.47 -18.53 29.69
C MET A 559 6.53 -18.82 28.63
N LEU A 560 7.83 -18.70 28.97
CA LEU A 560 8.92 -19.08 28.07
C LEU A 560 8.87 -20.57 27.73
N PHE A 561 8.52 -21.41 28.70
CA PHE A 561 8.33 -22.84 28.46
C PHE A 561 7.16 -23.10 27.50
N ALA A 562 6.04 -22.39 27.67
CA ALA A 562 4.88 -22.56 26.79
C ALA A 562 5.13 -22.07 25.37
N LEU A 563 5.81 -20.92 25.19
CA LEU A 563 6.20 -20.41 23.86
C LEU A 563 7.08 -21.43 23.12
N SER A 564 8.10 -21.98 23.80
CA SER A 564 9.00 -23.00 23.23
C SER A 564 8.32 -24.32 22.83
N ASN A 565 7.11 -24.58 23.33
CA ASN A 565 6.34 -25.79 23.03
C ASN A 565 5.06 -25.49 22.21
N GLY A 566 4.81 -24.23 21.81
CA GLY A 566 3.59 -23.84 21.09
C GLY A 566 2.31 -23.87 21.94
N GLU A 567 2.43 -23.75 23.27
CA GLU A 567 1.35 -23.88 24.26
C GLU A 567 0.87 -22.53 24.81
N LEU A 568 1.06 -21.42 24.07
CA LEU A 568 0.70 -20.06 24.50
C LEU A 568 -0.76 -19.96 24.98
N GLY A 569 -1.68 -20.68 24.33
CA GLY A 569 -3.09 -20.72 24.72
C GLY A 569 -3.35 -21.26 26.12
N GLU A 570 -2.51 -22.17 26.64
CA GLU A 570 -2.66 -22.71 27.99
C GLU A 570 -2.18 -21.72 29.07
N ILE A 571 -1.18 -20.90 28.78
CA ILE A 571 -0.73 -19.80 29.66
C ILE A 571 -1.79 -18.70 29.73
N VAL A 572 -2.31 -18.27 28.58
CA VAL A 572 -3.36 -17.23 28.52
C VAL A 572 -4.60 -17.67 29.30
N LYS A 573 -5.00 -18.95 29.21
CA LYS A 573 -6.07 -19.52 30.03
C LYS A 573 -5.73 -19.54 31.52
N LYS A 574 -4.53 -20.02 31.87
CA LYS A 574 -4.10 -20.21 33.27
C LYS A 574 -4.04 -18.90 34.04
N TYR A 575 -3.61 -17.82 33.38
CA TYR A 575 -3.44 -16.50 33.98
C TYR A 575 -4.59 -15.53 33.65
N ASN A 576 -5.54 -15.95 32.81
CA ASN A 576 -6.74 -15.20 32.43
C ASN A 576 -6.43 -13.75 32.02
N ILE A 577 -5.46 -13.56 31.12
CA ILE A 577 -5.02 -12.26 30.62
C ILE A 577 -6.03 -11.79 29.54
N PRO A 578 -6.93 -10.84 29.84
CA PRO A 578 -8.05 -10.51 28.95
C PRO A 578 -7.61 -10.01 27.57
N GLU A 579 -6.48 -9.30 27.51
CA GLU A 579 -5.91 -8.67 26.31
C GLU A 579 -5.41 -9.69 25.28
N LEU A 580 -5.18 -10.95 25.68
CA LEU A 580 -4.64 -12.00 24.81
C LEU A 580 -5.66 -13.06 24.41
N ARG A 581 -6.94 -12.87 24.77
CA ARG A 581 -8.00 -13.85 24.47
C ARG A 581 -8.15 -14.11 22.97
N GLU A 582 -7.87 -13.12 22.12
CA GLU A 582 -7.89 -13.29 20.67
C GLU A 582 -6.69 -14.11 20.16
N ALA A 583 -5.51 -13.91 20.76
CA ALA A 583 -4.29 -14.66 20.45
C ALA A 583 -4.32 -16.12 20.94
N GLN A 584 -5.20 -16.45 21.89
CA GLN A 584 -5.31 -17.79 22.50
C GLN A 584 -5.56 -18.93 21.49
N ASN A 585 -6.13 -18.60 20.32
CA ASN A 585 -6.42 -19.57 19.26
C ASN A 585 -5.55 -19.39 18.00
N MET A 586 -4.61 -18.45 18.01
CA MET A 586 -3.72 -18.19 16.86
C MET A 586 -2.52 -19.13 16.91
N LYS A 587 -2.06 -19.60 15.75
CA LYS A 587 -0.77 -20.29 15.67
C LYS A 587 0.36 -19.26 15.78
N CYS A 588 1.54 -19.69 16.24
CA CYS A 588 2.71 -18.82 16.32
C CYS A 588 3.03 -18.12 14.99
N ASP A 589 2.91 -18.83 13.86
CA ASP A 589 3.13 -18.24 12.53
C ASP A 589 2.13 -17.12 12.21
N ASP A 590 0.86 -17.25 12.61
CA ASP A 590 -0.16 -16.23 12.39
C ASP A 590 0.09 -14.96 13.22
N ILE A 591 0.71 -15.11 14.40
CA ILE A 591 1.12 -13.98 15.26
C ILE A 591 2.34 -13.28 14.65
N ILE A 592 3.30 -14.04 14.14
CA ILE A 592 4.49 -13.49 13.45
C ILE A 592 4.06 -12.69 12.22
N ASP A 593 3.19 -13.24 11.37
CA ASP A 593 2.66 -12.55 10.19
C ASP A 593 1.90 -11.26 10.54
N LEU A 594 1.20 -11.24 11.68
CA LEU A 594 0.50 -10.05 12.18
C LEU A 594 1.47 -8.94 12.61
N LEU A 595 2.55 -9.31 13.32
CA LEU A 595 3.57 -8.39 13.84
C LEU A 595 4.48 -7.83 12.73
N ASP A 596 4.82 -8.66 11.74
CA ASP A 596 5.66 -8.28 10.59
C ASP A 596 4.91 -7.46 9.54
N ASN A 597 3.57 -7.38 9.61
CA ASN A 597 2.77 -6.56 8.69
C ASN A 597 2.98 -5.05 8.97
N PRO A 598 3.62 -4.27 8.07
CA PRO A 598 3.91 -2.86 8.31
C PRO A 598 2.68 -1.95 8.31
N PHE A 599 1.51 -2.47 7.91
CA PHE A 599 0.24 -1.75 7.85
C PHE A 599 -0.73 -2.11 9.00
N CYS A 600 -0.34 -3.04 9.88
CA CYS A 600 -1.11 -3.33 11.09
C CYS A 600 -0.97 -2.18 12.10
N SER A 601 -2.08 -1.72 12.69
CA SER A 601 -2.06 -0.58 13.61
C SER A 601 -1.25 -0.89 14.89
N PRO A 602 -0.63 0.12 15.53
CA PRO A 602 0.12 -0.09 16.77
C PRO A 602 -0.69 -0.62 17.97
N GLN A 603 -2.01 -0.64 17.88
CA GLN A 603 -2.92 -1.18 18.90
C GLN A 603 -3.31 -2.64 18.63
N LYS A 604 -3.12 -3.09 17.39
CA LYS A 604 -3.45 -4.43 16.92
C LYS A 604 -2.20 -5.33 16.82
N LYS A 605 -1.04 -4.73 16.54
CA LYS A 605 0.25 -5.27 16.97
C LYS A 605 0.35 -5.17 18.49
#